data_AF-A0A0G1EXQ6-F1
#
_entry.id   AF-A0A0G1EXQ6-F1
#
_cell.length_a   1.000
_cell.length_b   1.000
_cell.length_c   1.000
_cell.angle_alpha   90.00
_cell.angle_beta   90.00
_cell.angle_gamma   90.00
#
_symmetry.space_group_name_H-M   'P 1'
#
loop_
_entity.id
_entity.type
_entity.pdbx_description
1 polymer ?
#
loop_
_entity_poly.entity_id
_entity_poly.type
_entity_poly.pdbx_seq_one_letter_code
_entity_poly.pdbx_strand_id
1 'polypeptide(L)'
;MQLIIYEEIAKLQPKGLLTIPKKFREKLGFSENNLVRLKADRGRLIVEPVKTLPYPVRTYSDQELKEFFALDDEESKKLKAKGLL
;
A
#
# COMPACT_ATOMS: atom_id res chain seq x y z
N MET A 1 11.54 18.48 -0.68
CA MET A 1 11.48 17.00 -0.54
C MET A 1 12.69 16.42 -1.25
N GLN A 2 13.64 15.80 -0.54
CA GLN A 2 14.75 15.09 -1.18
C GLN A 2 14.23 13.80 -1.81
N LEU A 3 14.41 13.65 -3.12
CA LEU A 3 14.14 12.40 -3.82
C LEU A 3 15.25 11.42 -3.46
N ILE A 4 14.93 10.44 -2.63
CA ILE A 4 15.87 9.35 -2.33
C ILE A 4 15.80 8.36 -3.50
N ILE A 5 16.86 8.33 -4.30
CA ILE A 5 17.00 7.43 -5.43
C ILE A 5 17.62 6.12 -4.92
N TYR A 6 16.93 5.00 -5.16
CA TYR A 6 17.44 3.66 -4.86
C TYR A 6 17.74 2.94 -6.17
N GLU A 7 18.98 2.51 -6.34
CA GLU A 7 19.47 1.85 -7.55
C GLU A 7 20.05 0.49 -7.19
N GLU A 8 19.71 -0.53 -7.98
CA GLU A 8 20.29 -1.86 -7.89
C GLU A 8 20.32 -2.47 -9.30
N ILE A 9 21.43 -3.12 -9.65
CA ILE A 9 21.57 -3.79 -10.94
C ILE A 9 21.10 -5.23 -10.78
N ALA A 10 20.05 -5.60 -11.49
CA ALA A 10 19.53 -6.96 -11.53
C ALA A 10 19.80 -7.60 -12.90
N LYS A 11 20.14 -8.89 -12.88
CA LYS A 11 20.27 -9.69 -14.10
C LYS A 11 18.89 -10.09 -14.61
N LEU A 12 18.64 -9.85 -15.89
CA LEU A 12 17.43 -10.33 -16.55
C LEU A 12 17.51 -11.86 -16.71
N GLN A 13 16.44 -12.54 -16.31
CA GLN A 13 16.32 -13.98 -16.46
C GLN A 13 15.70 -14.32 -17.83
N PRO A 14 15.76 -15.60 -18.27
CA PRO A 14 15.14 -16.02 -19.52
C PRO A 14 13.67 -15.60 -19.61
N LYS A 15 13.19 -15.36 -20.83
CA LYS A 15 11.82 -14.91 -21.12
C LYS A 15 11.47 -13.53 -20.56
N GLY A 16 12.47 -12.69 -20.24
CA GLY A 16 12.24 -11.34 -19.74
C GLY A 16 11.76 -11.28 -18.28
N LEU A 17 12.00 -12.34 -17.52
CA LEU A 17 11.65 -12.36 -16.10
C LEU A 17 12.62 -11.46 -15.31
N LEU A 18 12.07 -10.50 -14.57
CA LEU A 18 12.82 -9.59 -13.70
C LEU A 18 12.48 -9.90 -12.24
N THR A 19 13.49 -10.23 -11.45
CA THR A 19 13.33 -10.42 -10.01
C THR A 19 13.49 -9.07 -9.31
N ILE A 20 12.45 -8.62 -8.62
CA ILE A 20 12.50 -7.39 -7.81
C ILE A 20 13.17 -7.70 -6.46
N PRO A 21 14.30 -7.04 -6.11
CA PRO A 21 14.97 -7.26 -4.83
C PRO A 21 14.05 -6.95 -3.64
N LYS A 22 14.26 -7.66 -2.52
CA LYS A 22 13.41 -7.57 -1.32
C LYS A 22 13.21 -6.12 -0.83
N LYS A 23 14.27 -5.31 -0.86
CA LYS A 23 14.25 -3.89 -0.46
C LYS A 23 13.23 -3.06 -1.24
N PHE A 24 13.12 -3.28 -2.55
CA PHE A 24 12.14 -2.59 -3.38
C PHE A 24 10.73 -3.11 -3.16
N ARG A 25 10.58 -4.43 -2.97
CA ARG A 25 9.26 -5.04 -2.73
C ARG A 25 8.58 -4.49 -1.48
N GLU A 26 9.30 -4.42 -0.36
CA GLU A 26 8.76 -3.94 0.91
C GLU A 26 8.41 -2.45 0.87
N LYS A 27 9.28 -1.62 0.27
CA LYS A 27 9.05 -0.17 0.19
C LYS A 27 7.95 0.24 -0.78
N LEU A 28 7.90 -0.41 -1.94
CA LEU A 28 6.94 -0.08 -2.99
C LEU A 28 5.64 -0.88 -2.86
N GLY A 29 5.52 -1.79 -1.88
CA GLY A 29 4.28 -2.53 -1.63
C GLY A 29 3.98 -3.60 -2.69
N PHE A 30 5.00 -4.24 -3.26
CA PHE A 30 4.81 -5.41 -4.11
C PHE A 30 4.59 -6.65 -3.22
N SER A 31 3.39 -7.21 -3.24
CA SER A 31 3.08 -8.53 -2.67
C SER A 31 2.89 -9.59 -3.75
N GLU A 32 2.96 -10.85 -3.34
CA GLU A 32 2.71 -11.99 -4.23
C GLU A 32 1.31 -11.89 -4.86
N ASN A 33 1.19 -12.29 -6.13
CA ASN A 33 -0.03 -12.24 -6.93
C ASN A 33 -0.64 -10.83 -7.17
N ASN A 34 0.06 -9.74 -6.83
CA ASN A 34 -0.41 -8.41 -7.21
C ASN A 34 -0.27 -8.17 -8.71
N LEU A 35 -1.27 -7.47 -9.25
CA LEU A 35 -1.17 -6.87 -10.58
C LEU A 35 -0.20 -5.70 -10.54
N VAL A 36 0.60 -5.58 -11.59
CA VAL A 36 1.55 -4.48 -11.77
C VAL A 36 1.25 -3.77 -13.08
N ARG A 37 1.33 -2.45 -13.05
CA ARG A 37 1.24 -1.61 -14.25
C ARG A 37 2.64 -1.44 -14.80
N LEU A 38 2.80 -1.78 -16.08
CA LEU A 38 4.01 -1.51 -16.84
C LEU A 38 3.76 -0.31 -17.72
N LYS A 39 4.61 0.71 -17.62
CA LYS A 39 4.57 1.91 -18.46
C LYS A 39 5.94 2.13 -19.07
N ALA A 40 6.00 2.26 -20.39
CA ALA A 40 7.20 2.72 -21.07
C ALA A 40 7.14 4.25 -21.18
N ASP A 41 8.11 4.95 -20.61
CA ASP A 41 8.20 6.41 -20.70
C ASP A 41 9.66 6.84 -20.86
N ARG A 42 9.96 7.66 -21.88
CA ARG A 42 11.29 8.22 -22.16
C ARG A 42 12.44 7.19 -22.11
N GLY A 43 12.22 6.01 -22.68
CA GLY A 43 13.20 4.91 -22.69
C GLY A 43 13.36 4.17 -21.36
N ARG A 44 12.47 4.40 -20.39
CA ARG A 44 12.45 3.72 -19.09
C ARG A 44 11.22 2.83 -18.99
N LEU A 45 11.38 1.66 -18.36
CA LEU A 45 10.27 0.83 -17.94
C LEU A 45 9.93 1.18 -16.49
N ILE A 46 8.74 1.74 -16.29
CA ILE A 46 8.20 2.08 -14.97
C ILE A 46 7.26 0.95 -14.56
N VAL A 47 7.50 0.39 -13.38
CA VAL A 47 6.68 -0.69 -12.79
C VAL A 47 6.01 -0.15 -11.54
N GLU A 48 4.68 -0.10 -11.55
CA GLU A 48 3.88 0.39 -10.44
C GLU A 48 2.97 -0.71 -9.89
N PRO A 49 2.84 -0.88 -8.56
CA PRO A 49 1.86 -1.79 -7.99
C PRO A 49 0.45 -1.26 -8.26
N VAL A 50 -0.47 -2.15 -8.68
CA VAL A 50 -1.88 -1.78 -8.87
C VAL A 50 -2.70 -2.42 -7.77
N LYS A 51 -3.36 -1.59 -6.97
CA LYS A 51 -4.44 -2.05 -6.09
C LYS A 51 -5.74 -2.09 -6.90
N THR A 52 -6.12 -3.26 -7.39
CA THR A 52 -7.44 -3.46 -8.01
C THR A 52 -8.44 -3.80 -6.92
N LEU A 53 -9.00 -2.77 -6.28
CA LEU A 53 -10.21 -2.96 -5.48
C LEU A 53 -11.41 -2.77 -6.42
N PRO A 54 -12.34 -3.73 -6.50
CA PRO A 54 -13.48 -3.63 -7.41
C PRO A 54 -14.46 -2.50 -7.04
N TYR A 55 -14.21 -1.81 -5.93
CA TYR A 55 -14.97 -0.69 -5.41
C TYR A 55 -14.00 0.38 -4.87
N PRO A 56 -14.40 1.66 -4.89
CA PRO A 56 -13.61 2.72 -4.29
C PRO A 56 -13.49 2.48 -2.79
N VAL A 57 -12.28 2.22 -2.32
CA VAL A 57 -12.00 2.22 -0.88
C VAL A 57 -11.37 3.52 -0.47
N ARG A 58 -11.78 4.00 0.70
CA ARG A 58 -11.02 5.00 1.42
C ARG A 58 -9.89 4.28 2.16
N THR A 59 -8.66 4.76 1.99
CA THR A 59 -7.56 4.36 2.87
C THR A 59 -7.57 5.29 4.06
N TYR A 60 -7.72 4.74 5.27
CA TYR A 60 -7.60 5.52 6.50
C TYR A 60 -6.13 5.56 6.93
N SER A 61 -5.70 6.72 7.41
CA SER A 61 -4.43 6.89 8.09
C SER A 61 -4.49 6.28 9.50
N ASP A 62 -3.33 5.96 10.06
CA ASP A 62 -3.23 5.45 11.44
C ASP A 62 -3.82 6.43 12.46
N GLN A 63 -3.78 7.73 12.16
CA GLN A 63 -4.37 8.77 13.01
C GLN A 63 -5.90 8.74 12.97
N GLU A 64 -6.50 8.65 11.77
CA GLU A 64 -7.96 8.51 11.63
C GLU A 64 -8.47 7.25 12.32
N LEU A 65 -7.73 6.15 12.26
CA LEU A 65 -8.09 4.92 12.96
C LEU A 65 -8.09 5.09 14.48
N LYS A 66 -7.06 5.77 15.03
CA LYS A 66 -7.00 6.06 16.47
C LYS A 66 -8.15 6.93 16.94
N GLU A 67 -8.47 7.98 16.19
CA GLU A 67 -9.60 8.87 16.48
C GLU A 67 -10.92 8.10 16.44
N PHE A 68 -11.10 7.22 15.45
CA PHE A 68 -12.29 6.38 15.35
C PHE A 68 -12.46 5.46 16.56
N PHE A 69 -11.41 4.73 16.97
CA PHE A 69 -11.49 3.83 18.13
C PHE A 69 -11.72 4.58 19.45
N ALA A 70 -11.14 5.78 19.60
CA ALA A 70 -11.36 6.60 20.79
C ALA A 70 -12.82 7.06 20.92
N LEU A 71 -13.42 7.48 19.79
CA LEU A 71 -14.83 7.87 19.75
C LEU A 71 -15.76 6.69 20.04
N ASP A 72 -15.48 5.52 19.46
CA ASP A 72 -16.26 4.30 19.66
C ASP A 72 -16.24 3.84 21.13
N ASP A 73 -15.08 3.91 21.78
CA ASP A 73 -14.92 3.59 23.20
C ASP A 73 -15.71 4.54 24.10
N GLU A 74 -15.69 5.84 23.79
CA GLU A 74 -16.46 6.83 24.53
C GLU A 74 -17.97 6.65 24.37
N GLU A 75 -18.42 6.39 23.14
CA GLU A 75 -19.83 6.16 22.82
C GLU A 75 -20.33 4.89 23.50
N SER A 76 -19.57 3.80 23.43
CA SER A 76 -19.88 2.54 24.11
C SER A 76 -20.04 2.71 25.62
N LYS A 77 -19.17 3.50 26.26
CA LYS A 77 -19.29 3.81 27.70
C LYS A 77 -20.56 4.62 28.00
N LYS A 78 -20.88 5.61 27.17
CA LYS A 78 -22.09 6.45 27.31
C LYS A 78 -23.38 5.64 27.13
N LEU A 79 -23.40 4.70 26.18
CA LEU A 79 -24.56 3.85 25.91
C LEU A 79 -24.79 2.81 27.02
N LYS A 80 -23.72 2.19 27.55
CA LYS A 80 -23.79 1.31 28.73
C LYS A 80 -24.31 2.04 29.97
N ALA A 81 -23.85 3.26 30.22
CA ALA A 81 -24.33 4.09 31.33
C ALA A 81 -25.83 4.44 31.20
N LYS A 82 -26.36 4.48 29.96
CA LYS A 82 -27.78 4.69 29.66
C LYS A 82 -28.60 3.39 29.58
N GLY A 83 -27.98 2.22 29.76
CA GLY A 83 -28.64 0.91 29.67
C GLY A 83 -29.13 0.53 28.27
N LEU A 84 -28.60 1.17 27.23
CA LEU A 84 -28.98 0.94 25.82
C LEU A 84 -28.10 -0.12 25.14
N LEU A 85 -27.10 -0.63 25.86
CA LEU A 85 -26.08 -1.57 25.40
C LEU A 85 -25.57 -2.42 26.57
#